data_AF-A0A9J7J4P7-F1
#
_entry.id   AF-A0A9J7J4P7-F1
#
_cell.length_a   1.000
_cell.length_b   1.000
_cell.length_c   1.000
_cell.angle_alpha   90.00
_cell.angle_beta   90.00
_cell.angle_gamma   90.00
#
_symmetry.space_group_name_H-M   'P 1'
#
loop_
_entity.id
_entity.type
_entity.pdbx_description
1 polymer ?
#
loop_
_entity_poly.entity_id
_entity_poly.type
_entity_poly.pdbx_seq_one_letter_code
_entity_poly.pdbx_strand_id
1 'polypeptide(L)'
;MFRAPVQPIERLAVTLRYFVTGETFKDLHFSYRLGASTIGEIIKEVCKKIWTLLHEECLSIPNSQEGYKEYMKMPSKEDWLHIASKFQESSNFPLCLGAVDGKHIRLIKPIDSDSMFLNYKHFFSIVLMAVVDSDYNFIFVDVGAYGKECDSSVFKETPFWKNLTNNGLNLPDATRLPGIDYDLPYVFVADEAFALHYHLLRPFGGHQLDQLKRTFNYRLTRARRFVECAFGILSNKWRIFHRPMNVSIDLTVDIVKTCCVLQNFIHKQENFQFHNASENESTLDSESELIQLPITNAVRGSLAANEVRNRFAQYFVSNTNLQTFFFSFGNRDPANFKRFAF
;
A
#
# COMPACT_ATOMS: atom_id res chain seq x y z
N MET A 1 41.00 -22.91 15.41
CA MET A 1 39.83 -23.77 15.14
C MET A 1 38.86 -22.96 14.30
N PHE A 2 38.64 -23.33 13.03
CA PHE A 2 37.67 -22.63 12.17
C PHE A 2 36.26 -23.04 12.57
N ARG A 3 35.40 -22.06 12.83
CA ARG A 3 33.98 -22.30 13.13
C ARG A 3 33.29 -22.70 11.82
N ALA A 4 32.47 -23.75 11.83
CA ALA A 4 31.69 -24.14 10.66
C ALA A 4 30.74 -23.00 10.24
N PRO A 5 30.49 -22.82 8.94
CA PRO A 5 29.58 -21.79 8.45
C PRO A 5 28.14 -22.08 8.90
N VAL A 6 27.39 -21.02 9.17
CA VAL A 6 25.95 -21.08 9.50
C VAL A 6 25.19 -21.56 8.27
N GLN A 7 24.36 -22.59 8.44
CA GLN A 7 23.67 -23.23 7.31
C GLN A 7 22.59 -22.32 6.70
N PRO A 8 22.30 -22.40 5.38
CA PRO A 8 21.29 -21.56 4.74
C PRO A 8 19.91 -21.58 5.42
N ILE A 9 19.47 -22.76 5.87
CA ILE A 9 18.20 -22.92 6.58
C ILE A 9 18.17 -22.17 7.91
N GLU A 10 19.28 -22.18 8.64
CA GLU A 10 19.41 -21.48 9.93
C GLU A 10 19.46 -19.96 9.71
N ARG A 11 20.16 -19.51 8.66
CA ARG A 11 20.22 -18.10 8.24
C ARG A 11 18.84 -17.55 7.87
N LEU A 12 18.07 -18.33 7.13
CA LEU A 12 16.68 -17.97 6.81
C LEU A 12 15.81 -17.97 8.08
N ALA A 13 15.93 -19.00 8.92
CA ALA A 13 15.14 -19.13 10.14
C ALA A 13 15.35 -17.96 11.11
N VAL A 14 16.61 -17.55 11.38
CA VAL A 14 16.88 -16.40 12.26
C VAL A 14 16.36 -15.09 11.67
N THR A 15 16.38 -14.94 10.35
CA THR A 15 15.87 -13.75 9.65
C THR A 15 14.35 -13.65 9.74
N LEU A 16 13.64 -14.74 9.42
CA LEU A 16 12.18 -14.79 9.55
C LEU A 16 11.74 -14.63 11.00
N ARG A 17 12.46 -15.25 11.94
CA ARG A 17 12.22 -15.06 13.37
C ARG A 17 12.32 -13.57 13.74
N TYR A 18 13.37 -12.89 13.33
CA TYR A 18 13.54 -11.45 13.58
C TYR A 18 12.35 -10.63 13.06
N PHE A 19 11.85 -10.92 11.86
CA PHE A 19 10.70 -10.21 11.28
C PHE A 19 9.40 -10.47 12.05
N VAL A 20 9.13 -11.75 12.35
CA VAL A 20 7.87 -12.19 12.97
C VAL A 20 7.79 -11.81 14.44
N THR A 21 8.88 -11.88 15.20
CA THR A 21 8.86 -11.58 16.63
C THR A 21 9.16 -10.13 16.95
N GLY A 22 9.98 -9.47 16.12
CA GLY A 22 10.55 -8.19 16.50
C GLY A 22 11.43 -8.31 17.75
N GLU A 23 12.17 -9.41 17.92
CA GLU A 23 13.17 -9.59 18.99
C GLU A 23 14.45 -8.80 18.70
N THR A 24 15.21 -8.39 19.72
CA THR A 24 16.50 -7.72 19.48
C THR A 24 17.57 -8.72 19.01
N PHE A 25 18.66 -8.23 18.42
CA PHE A 25 19.80 -9.11 18.09
C PHE A 25 20.43 -9.76 19.33
N LYS A 26 20.25 -9.17 20.53
CA LYS A 26 20.69 -9.78 21.79
C LYS A 26 19.82 -10.98 22.16
N ASP A 27 18.51 -10.89 21.97
CA ASP A 27 17.59 -12.00 22.26
C ASP A 27 17.80 -13.16 21.27
N LEU A 28 18.00 -12.82 19.99
CA LEU A 28 18.33 -13.80 18.95
C LEU A 28 19.70 -14.43 19.16
N HIS A 29 20.68 -13.68 19.71
CA HIS A 29 22.00 -14.22 20.04
C HIS A 29 21.90 -15.41 20.99
N PHE A 30 21.09 -15.31 22.05
CA PHE A 30 20.90 -16.41 22.99
C PHE A 30 20.14 -17.58 22.37
N SER A 31 19.13 -17.29 21.55
CA SER A 31 18.27 -18.31 20.93
C SER A 31 18.99 -19.14 19.87
N TYR A 32 19.78 -18.49 19.01
CA TYR A 32 20.49 -19.13 17.89
C TYR A 32 21.98 -19.37 18.17
N ARG A 33 22.52 -18.87 19.30
CA ARG A 33 23.95 -18.96 19.66
C ARG A 33 24.88 -18.32 18.60
N LEU A 34 24.39 -17.28 17.93
CA LEU A 34 25.09 -16.51 16.90
C LEU A 34 25.44 -15.11 17.41
N GLY A 35 26.62 -14.59 17.10
CA GLY A 35 27.01 -13.23 17.50
C GLY A 35 26.04 -12.18 16.92
N ALA A 36 25.77 -11.10 17.66
CA ALA A 36 24.83 -10.06 17.22
C ALA A 36 25.25 -9.41 15.89
N SER A 37 26.56 -9.22 15.67
CA SER A 37 27.11 -8.76 14.39
C SER A 37 26.87 -9.78 13.27
N THR A 38 27.09 -11.07 13.55
CA THR A 38 26.81 -12.15 12.60
C THR A 38 25.34 -12.20 12.20
N ILE A 39 24.43 -12.01 13.16
CA ILE A 39 22.98 -11.95 12.90
C ILE A 39 22.65 -10.77 11.98
N GLY A 40 23.22 -9.58 12.24
CA GLY A 40 23.02 -8.40 11.40
C GLY A 40 23.44 -8.64 9.94
N GLU A 41 24.62 -9.21 9.72
CA GLU A 41 25.10 -9.55 8.37
C GLU A 41 24.27 -10.65 7.71
N ILE A 42 23.84 -11.67 8.47
CA ILE A 42 22.94 -12.71 7.97
C ILE A 42 21.63 -12.10 7.46
N ILE A 43 20.98 -11.25 8.26
CA ILE A 43 19.71 -10.63 7.91
C ILE A 43 19.88 -9.78 6.64
N LYS A 44 20.95 -8.98 6.58
CA LYS A 44 21.25 -8.16 5.40
C LYS A 44 21.42 -9.00 4.13
N GLU A 45 22.19 -10.09 4.20
CA GLU A 45 22.41 -10.98 3.06
C GLU A 45 21.11 -11.70 2.65
N VAL A 46 20.34 -12.19 3.62
CA VAL A 46 19.08 -12.91 3.37
C VAL A 46 18.04 -11.97 2.79
N CYS A 47 17.89 -10.74 3.29
CA CYS A 47 16.99 -9.73 2.71
C CYS A 47 17.30 -9.50 1.23
N LYS A 48 18.56 -9.24 0.90
CA LYS A 48 19.01 -9.01 -0.49
C LYS A 48 18.71 -10.22 -1.37
N LYS A 49 18.99 -11.43 -0.88
CA LYS A 49 18.71 -12.66 -1.63
C LYS A 49 17.22 -12.88 -1.82
N ILE A 50 16.38 -12.68 -0.80
CA ILE A 50 14.92 -12.82 -0.94
C ILE A 50 14.38 -11.79 -1.94
N TRP A 51 14.82 -10.53 -1.85
CA TRP A 51 14.42 -9.49 -2.78
C TRP A 51 14.79 -9.88 -4.22
N THR A 52 16.07 -10.16 -4.50
CA THR A 52 16.50 -10.57 -5.83
C THR A 52 15.76 -11.81 -6.33
N LEU A 53 15.55 -12.83 -5.50
CA LEU A 53 14.88 -14.07 -5.92
C LEU A 53 13.39 -13.88 -6.24
N LEU A 54 12.66 -13.12 -5.41
CA LEU A 54 11.21 -12.99 -5.53
C LEU A 54 10.77 -11.80 -6.41
N HIS A 55 11.63 -10.78 -6.55
CA HIS A 55 11.36 -9.58 -7.35
C HIS A 55 12.10 -9.60 -8.70
N GLU A 56 13.37 -10.05 -8.77
CA GLU A 56 14.22 -9.86 -9.96
C GLU A 56 14.41 -11.15 -10.78
N GLU A 57 14.74 -12.27 -10.14
CA GLU A 57 15.19 -13.50 -10.81
C GLU A 57 14.06 -14.53 -11.04
N CYS A 58 12.89 -14.33 -10.43
CA CYS A 58 11.68 -15.13 -10.67
C CYS A 58 11.93 -16.64 -10.61
N LEU A 59 12.81 -17.13 -9.73
CA LEU A 59 13.24 -18.54 -9.81
C LEU A 59 12.05 -19.49 -9.63
N SER A 60 11.93 -20.43 -10.56
CA SER A 60 10.95 -21.52 -10.48
C SER A 60 11.21 -22.31 -9.20
N ILE A 61 10.20 -22.40 -8.32
CA ILE A 61 10.29 -23.28 -7.16
C ILE A 61 10.22 -24.71 -7.70
N PRO A 62 11.25 -25.55 -7.48
CA PRO A 62 11.15 -26.95 -7.88
C PRO A 62 9.96 -27.57 -7.16
N ASN A 63 9.02 -28.14 -7.93
CA ASN A 63 7.76 -28.80 -7.54
C ASN A 63 6.47 -27.96 -7.53
N SER A 64 6.45 -26.71 -7.98
CA SER A 64 5.18 -26.06 -8.36
C SER A 64 4.87 -26.33 -9.83
N GLN A 65 3.74 -26.99 -10.14
CA GLN A 65 3.30 -27.25 -11.51
C GLN A 65 2.89 -25.99 -12.30
N GLU A 66 2.89 -24.82 -11.66
CA GLU A 66 2.66 -23.53 -12.29
C GLU A 66 3.99 -22.80 -12.46
N GLY A 67 4.25 -22.35 -13.69
CA GLY A 67 5.46 -21.61 -14.07
C GLY A 67 5.68 -20.30 -13.30
N TYR A 68 6.85 -19.71 -13.52
CA TYR A 68 7.37 -18.44 -12.98
C TYR A 68 6.30 -17.50 -12.38
N LYS A 69 6.30 -17.31 -11.05
CA LYS A 69 5.46 -16.32 -10.38
C LYS A 69 6.32 -15.13 -9.98
N GLU A 70 6.16 -14.04 -10.73
CA GLU A 70 6.65 -12.71 -10.36
C GLU A 70 5.75 -12.14 -9.24
N TYR A 71 6.33 -11.77 -8.09
CA TYR A 71 5.53 -11.38 -6.90
C TYR A 71 5.31 -9.88 -6.77
N MET A 72 6.06 -9.02 -7.48
CA MET A 72 5.91 -7.55 -7.45
C MET A 72 6.35 -6.90 -8.77
N LYS A 73 6.10 -7.56 -9.89
CA LYS A 73 6.37 -6.99 -11.22
C LYS A 73 5.37 -5.88 -11.52
N MET A 74 5.83 -4.90 -12.29
CA MET A 74 4.93 -3.96 -12.94
C MET A 74 3.87 -4.70 -13.78
N PRO A 75 2.57 -4.46 -13.56
CA PRO A 75 1.50 -5.14 -14.27
C PRO A 75 1.53 -4.88 -15.78
N SER A 76 1.14 -5.89 -16.56
CA SER A 76 0.86 -5.76 -17.99
C SER A 76 -0.50 -5.10 -18.24
N LYS A 77 -0.82 -4.78 -19.49
CA LYS A 77 -2.13 -4.24 -19.88
C LYS A 77 -3.28 -5.18 -19.46
N GLU A 78 -3.08 -6.50 -19.55
CA GLU A 78 -4.08 -7.50 -19.14
C GLU A 78 -4.23 -7.56 -17.62
N ASP A 79 -3.11 -7.54 -16.89
CA ASP A 79 -3.13 -7.49 -15.42
C ASP A 79 -3.84 -6.23 -14.92
N TRP A 80 -3.65 -5.08 -15.57
CA TRP A 80 -4.36 -3.84 -15.23
C TRP A 80 -5.88 -3.96 -15.40
N LEU A 81 -6.34 -4.61 -16.48
CA LEU A 81 -7.76 -4.86 -16.69
C LEU A 81 -8.34 -5.77 -15.60
N HIS A 82 -7.60 -6.80 -15.21
CA HIS A 82 -7.98 -7.69 -14.13
C HIS A 82 -8.07 -6.97 -12.77
N ILE A 83 -7.06 -6.16 -12.44
CA ILE A 83 -7.07 -5.33 -11.23
C ILE A 83 -8.28 -4.38 -11.23
N ALA A 84 -8.55 -3.71 -12.36
CA ALA A 84 -9.72 -2.84 -12.49
C ALA A 84 -11.05 -3.55 -12.27
N SER A 85 -11.20 -4.79 -12.78
CA SER A 85 -12.39 -5.61 -12.53
C SER A 85 -12.57 -5.90 -11.04
N LYS A 86 -11.49 -6.31 -10.36
CA LYS A 86 -11.55 -6.64 -8.94
C LYS A 86 -11.85 -5.44 -8.04
N PHE A 87 -11.34 -4.25 -8.36
CA PHE A 87 -11.75 -3.02 -7.67
C PHE A 87 -13.23 -2.69 -7.91
N GLN A 88 -13.73 -2.89 -9.13
CA GLN A 88 -15.16 -2.73 -9.41
C GLN A 88 -16.00 -3.70 -8.58
N GLU A 89 -15.60 -4.95 -8.47
CA GLU A 89 -16.32 -5.97 -7.67
C GLU A 89 -16.25 -5.68 -6.16
N SER A 90 -15.08 -5.27 -5.64
CA SER A 90 -14.83 -5.22 -4.20
C SER A 90 -15.14 -3.87 -3.56
N SER A 91 -14.92 -2.75 -4.26
CA SER A 91 -15.19 -1.40 -3.77
C SER A 91 -16.21 -0.61 -4.59
N ASN A 92 -16.72 -1.18 -5.68
CA ASN A 92 -17.62 -0.49 -6.62
C ASN A 92 -16.96 0.78 -7.17
N PHE A 93 -15.66 0.69 -7.46
CA PHE A 93 -14.88 1.75 -8.08
C PHE A 93 -14.31 1.23 -9.42
N PRO A 94 -14.96 1.53 -10.56
CA PRO A 94 -14.54 1.00 -11.85
C PRO A 94 -13.27 1.69 -12.33
N LEU A 95 -12.54 1.00 -13.21
CA LEU A 95 -11.30 1.50 -13.83
C LEU A 95 -10.18 1.84 -12.81
N CYS A 96 -10.32 1.41 -11.54
CA CYS A 96 -9.31 1.63 -10.52
C CYS A 96 -8.18 0.61 -10.62
N LEU A 97 -6.96 1.08 -10.77
CA LEU A 97 -5.76 0.25 -10.94
C LEU A 97 -4.97 0.03 -9.65
N GLY A 98 -5.34 0.72 -8.57
CA GLY A 98 -4.65 0.60 -7.31
C GLY A 98 -4.92 1.77 -6.37
N ALA A 99 -4.70 1.52 -5.09
CA ALA A 99 -4.70 2.54 -4.06
C ALA A 99 -3.28 2.91 -3.67
N VAL A 100 -3.00 4.22 -3.56
CA VAL A 100 -1.70 4.80 -3.24
C VAL A 100 -1.74 5.40 -1.84
N ASP A 101 -0.74 5.05 -1.03
CA ASP A 101 -0.56 5.65 0.30
C ASP A 101 0.87 5.48 0.82
N GLY A 102 1.23 6.32 1.79
CA GLY A 102 2.49 6.26 2.52
C GLY A 102 2.34 5.63 3.91
N LYS A 103 3.40 5.00 4.40
CA LYS A 103 3.52 4.48 5.76
C LYS A 103 4.84 4.87 6.38
N HIS A 104 4.79 5.46 7.57
CA HIS A 104 5.98 5.66 8.39
C HIS A 104 6.50 4.35 8.99
N ILE A 105 7.78 4.08 8.75
CA ILE A 105 8.55 3.03 9.42
C ILE A 105 9.37 3.67 10.53
N ARG A 106 9.06 3.32 11.78
CA ARG A 106 9.68 3.90 12.97
C ARG A 106 11.14 3.46 13.09
N LEU A 107 12.02 4.41 13.43
CA LEU A 107 13.44 4.20 13.65
C LEU A 107 13.84 4.59 15.07
N ILE A 108 14.83 3.91 15.63
CA ILE A 108 15.65 4.52 16.69
C ILE A 108 16.49 5.61 16.03
N LYS A 109 16.67 6.75 16.72
CA LYS A 109 17.46 7.88 16.23
C LYS A 109 18.78 7.37 15.62
N PRO A 110 18.98 7.53 14.30
CA PRO A 110 20.24 7.12 13.70
C PRO A 110 21.41 7.94 14.26
N ILE A 111 22.58 7.31 14.38
CA ILE A 111 23.79 7.97 14.84
C ILE A 111 24.13 9.09 13.85
N ASP A 112 24.45 10.29 14.35
CA ASP A 112 24.75 11.48 13.55
C ASP A 112 23.65 11.94 12.57
N SER A 113 22.40 11.54 12.81
CA SER A 113 21.28 12.00 11.97
C SER A 113 20.85 13.43 12.31
N ASP A 114 20.78 14.27 11.30
CA ASP A 114 20.07 15.56 11.35
C ASP A 114 18.55 15.34 11.57
N SER A 115 17.82 16.42 11.84
CA SER A 115 16.36 16.50 11.98
C SER A 115 15.55 16.02 10.76
N MET A 116 16.19 15.63 9.66
CA MET A 116 15.54 15.18 8.42
C MET A 116 14.65 13.95 8.60
N PHE A 117 15.05 13.01 9.47
CA PHE A 117 14.25 11.81 9.76
C PHE A 117 13.18 12.06 10.83
N LEU A 118 13.21 13.21 11.51
CA LEU A 118 12.22 13.57 12.52
C LEU A 118 10.94 14.03 11.83
N ASN A 119 9.88 13.25 11.96
CA ASN A 119 8.58 13.62 11.41
C ASN A 119 7.84 14.62 12.30
N TYR A 120 6.69 15.07 11.81
CA TYR A 120 5.85 16.05 12.48
C TYR A 120 5.25 15.57 13.82
N LYS A 121 5.22 14.25 14.07
CA LYS A 121 4.83 13.64 15.37
C LYS A 121 6.02 13.41 16.29
N HIS A 122 7.17 14.03 16.02
CA HIS A 122 8.37 14.00 16.83
C HIS A 122 8.97 12.59 17.05
N PHE A 123 8.87 11.71 16.05
CA PHE A 123 9.65 10.46 16.03
C PHE A 123 10.43 10.28 14.72
N PHE A 124 11.50 9.49 14.78
CA PHE A 124 12.37 9.22 13.63
C PHE A 124 11.72 8.16 12.73
N SER A 125 11.67 8.41 11.43
CA SER A 125 11.10 7.46 10.48
C SER A 125 11.63 7.61 9.06
N ILE A 126 11.51 6.53 8.28
CA ILE A 126 11.52 6.56 6.82
C ILE A 126 10.12 6.27 6.30
N VAL A 127 9.83 6.71 5.08
CA VAL A 127 8.55 6.47 4.41
C VAL A 127 8.66 5.22 3.53
N LEU A 128 7.67 4.33 3.65
CA LEU A 128 7.29 3.31 2.67
C LEU A 128 6.13 3.88 1.85
N MET A 129 6.37 4.20 0.59
CA MET A 129 5.33 4.58 -0.37
C MET A 129 4.89 3.35 -1.15
N ALA A 130 3.59 3.10 -1.28
CA ALA A 130 3.10 1.88 -1.92
C ALA A 130 1.90 2.13 -2.84
N VAL A 131 1.79 1.27 -3.86
CA VAL A 131 0.58 1.08 -4.66
C VAL A 131 0.09 -0.35 -4.42
N VAL A 132 -1.18 -0.50 -4.06
CA VAL A 132 -1.77 -1.79 -3.63
C VAL A 132 -3.03 -2.10 -4.44
N ASP A 133 -3.20 -3.37 -4.81
CA ASP A 133 -4.40 -3.88 -5.49
C ASP A 133 -5.54 -4.21 -4.51
N SER A 134 -6.70 -4.61 -5.02
CA SER A 134 -7.84 -5.01 -4.19
C SER A 134 -7.68 -6.39 -3.52
N ASP A 135 -6.61 -7.13 -3.82
CA ASP A 135 -6.24 -8.39 -3.15
C ASP A 135 -5.18 -8.16 -2.05
N TYR A 136 -4.92 -6.90 -1.68
CA TYR A 136 -3.93 -6.50 -0.69
C TYR A 136 -2.48 -6.84 -1.08
N ASN A 137 -2.21 -7.04 -2.37
CA ASN A 137 -0.85 -7.21 -2.87
C ASN A 137 -0.24 -5.84 -3.18
N PHE A 138 1.04 -5.70 -2.85
CA PHE A 138 1.83 -4.56 -3.26
C PHE A 138 2.13 -4.66 -4.76
N ILE A 139 1.61 -3.74 -5.56
CA ILE A 139 1.97 -3.60 -6.97
C ILE A 139 3.35 -2.93 -7.09
N PHE A 140 3.59 -1.94 -6.25
CA PHE A 140 4.81 -1.15 -6.22
C PHE A 140 5.13 -0.71 -4.79
N VAL A 141 6.42 -0.67 -4.44
CA VAL A 141 6.91 -0.07 -3.21
C VAL A 141 8.16 0.76 -3.47
N ASP A 142 8.26 1.91 -2.82
CA ASP A 142 9.48 2.71 -2.70
C ASP A 142 9.74 3.01 -1.23
N VAL A 143 10.98 2.82 -0.77
CA VAL A 143 11.32 2.85 0.65
C VAL A 143 12.59 3.66 0.87
N GLY A 144 12.54 4.59 1.82
CA GLY A 144 13.73 5.29 2.29
C GLY A 144 13.63 6.81 2.29
N ALA A 145 12.54 7.38 1.78
CA ALA A 145 12.34 8.82 1.84
C ALA A 145 12.28 9.31 3.30
N TYR A 146 12.72 10.55 3.53
CA TYR A 146 12.84 11.11 4.87
C TYR A 146 11.46 11.30 5.52
N GLY A 147 11.34 10.98 6.82
CA GLY A 147 10.08 11.10 7.56
C GLY A 147 9.52 12.53 7.67
N LYS A 148 10.30 13.57 7.35
CA LYS A 148 9.81 14.96 7.31
C LYS A 148 9.10 15.30 5.98
N GLU A 149 9.33 14.54 4.92
CA GLU A 149 8.74 14.79 3.60
C GLU A 149 7.27 14.39 3.56
N CYS A 150 6.45 15.10 2.78
CA CYS A 150 5.04 14.78 2.59
C CYS A 150 4.81 13.78 1.46
N ASP A 151 3.71 13.03 1.55
CA ASP A 151 3.36 11.95 0.61
C ASP A 151 3.38 12.38 -0.86
N SER A 152 2.80 13.53 -1.19
CA SER A 152 2.79 13.99 -2.58
C SER A 152 4.19 14.27 -3.12
N SER A 153 5.12 14.74 -2.29
CA SER A 153 6.48 15.04 -2.75
C SER A 153 7.27 13.75 -2.93
N VAL A 154 7.19 12.86 -1.93
CA VAL A 154 7.82 11.52 -1.99
C VAL A 154 7.33 10.77 -3.21
N PHE A 155 6.00 10.72 -3.44
CA PHE A 155 5.42 9.97 -4.54
C PHE A 155 5.87 10.48 -5.91
N LYS A 156 5.99 11.80 -6.10
CA LYS A 156 6.43 12.39 -7.37
C LYS A 156 7.86 12.02 -7.75
N GLU A 157 8.71 11.73 -6.77
CA GLU A 157 10.07 11.30 -7.02
C GLU A 157 10.22 9.82 -7.34
N THR A 158 9.17 9.02 -7.07
CA THR A 158 9.19 7.58 -7.32
C THR A 158 9.31 7.25 -8.81
N PRO A 159 9.98 6.14 -9.16
CA PRO A 159 9.94 5.59 -10.52
C PRO A 159 8.52 5.32 -11.01
N PHE A 160 7.60 4.95 -10.12
CA PHE A 160 6.19 4.72 -10.47
C PHE A 160 5.53 5.99 -11.02
N TRP A 161 5.65 7.12 -10.32
CA TRP A 161 5.09 8.38 -10.79
C TRP A 161 5.72 8.84 -12.10
N LYS A 162 7.05 8.74 -12.22
CA LYS A 162 7.78 9.09 -13.45
C LYS A 162 7.29 8.26 -14.65
N ASN A 163 7.05 6.96 -14.45
CA ASN A 163 6.45 6.11 -15.48
C ASN A 163 4.98 6.45 -15.75
N LEU A 164 4.19 6.79 -14.72
CA LEU A 164 2.80 7.19 -14.88
C LEU A 164 2.65 8.45 -15.74
N THR A 165 3.49 9.45 -15.52
CA THR A 165 3.44 10.72 -16.27
C THR A 165 4.04 10.62 -17.67
N ASN A 166 4.94 9.66 -17.90
CA ASN A 166 5.60 9.44 -19.19
C ASN A 166 4.97 8.30 -20.02
N ASN A 167 3.77 7.82 -19.64
CA ASN A 167 3.08 6.69 -20.29
C ASN A 167 3.87 5.37 -20.30
N GLY A 168 4.80 5.19 -19.35
CA GLY A 168 5.64 3.99 -19.21
C GLY A 168 4.98 2.81 -18.49
N LEU A 169 3.75 2.96 -17.96
CA LEU A 169 3.04 1.89 -17.24
C LEU A 169 2.18 0.99 -18.14
N ASN A 170 2.13 1.25 -19.46
CA ASN A 170 1.30 0.51 -20.42
C ASN A 170 -0.16 0.36 -19.96
N LEU A 171 -0.74 1.47 -19.48
CA LEU A 171 -2.12 1.49 -19.00
C LEU A 171 -3.09 1.19 -20.15
N PRO A 172 -4.25 0.55 -19.88
CA PRO A 172 -5.25 0.37 -20.90
C PRO A 172 -5.84 1.70 -21.39
N ASP A 173 -6.32 1.69 -22.65
CA ASP A 173 -6.95 2.86 -23.26
C ASP A 173 -8.22 3.25 -22.51
N ALA A 174 -8.54 4.54 -22.51
CA ALA A 174 -9.77 5.04 -21.88
C ALA A 174 -11.00 4.24 -22.39
N THR A 175 -11.88 3.88 -21.48
CA THR A 175 -13.01 3.00 -21.76
C THR A 175 -14.31 3.64 -21.30
N ARG A 176 -15.39 3.39 -22.05
CA ARG A 176 -16.73 3.87 -21.72
C ARG A 176 -17.37 3.03 -20.64
N LEU A 177 -17.88 3.68 -19.59
CA LEU A 177 -18.67 3.01 -18.56
C LEU A 177 -20.15 2.94 -18.93
N PRO A 178 -20.91 1.96 -18.38
CA PRO A 178 -22.34 1.87 -18.61
C PRO A 178 -23.09 3.14 -18.16
N GLY A 179 -23.94 3.69 -19.03
CA GLY A 179 -24.78 4.85 -18.72
C GLY A 179 -24.10 6.22 -18.86
N ILE A 180 -22.90 6.29 -19.45
CA ILE A 180 -22.26 7.53 -19.90
C ILE A 180 -21.91 7.44 -21.39
N ASP A 181 -21.85 8.58 -22.07
CA ASP A 181 -21.58 8.71 -23.52
C ASP A 181 -20.15 9.13 -23.85
N TYR A 182 -19.30 9.30 -22.83
CA TYR A 182 -17.89 9.66 -22.94
C TYR A 182 -17.00 8.59 -22.31
N ASP A 183 -15.73 8.57 -22.73
CA ASP A 183 -14.75 7.62 -22.22
C ASP A 183 -14.06 8.16 -20.97
N LEU A 184 -13.71 7.27 -20.04
CA LEU A 184 -12.99 7.57 -18.82
C LEU A 184 -11.64 6.84 -18.78
N PRO A 185 -10.57 7.49 -18.29
CA PRO A 185 -9.29 6.82 -18.14
C PRO A 185 -9.30 5.84 -16.97
N TYR A 186 -8.38 4.89 -17.02
CA TYR A 186 -8.02 4.11 -15.84
C TYR A 186 -7.25 4.98 -14.85
N VAL A 187 -7.51 4.80 -13.56
CA VAL A 187 -7.06 5.72 -12.51
C VAL A 187 -6.54 4.97 -11.28
N PHE A 188 -5.65 5.61 -10.54
CA PHE A 188 -5.27 5.24 -9.18
C PHE A 188 -6.01 6.15 -8.19
N VAL A 189 -6.21 5.70 -6.97
CA VAL A 189 -6.85 6.48 -5.90
C VAL A 189 -5.87 6.76 -4.78
N ALA A 190 -5.92 7.96 -4.21
CA ALA A 190 -5.00 8.41 -3.17
C ALA A 190 -5.68 9.36 -2.17
N ASP A 191 -5.00 9.65 -1.06
CA ASP A 191 -5.53 10.58 -0.04
C ASP A 191 -5.54 12.03 -0.53
N GLU A 192 -6.08 12.92 0.30
CA GLU A 192 -6.15 14.35 -0.01
C GLU A 192 -4.77 15.03 -0.12
N ALA A 193 -3.75 14.51 0.56
CA ALA A 193 -2.39 15.04 0.54
C ALA A 193 -1.71 14.85 -0.82
N PHE A 194 -2.08 13.84 -1.62
CA PHE A 194 -1.54 13.63 -2.96
C PHE A 194 -2.00 14.71 -3.97
N ALA A 195 -1.18 14.99 -4.97
CA ALA A 195 -1.56 15.87 -6.08
C ALA A 195 -2.60 15.22 -7.01
N LEU A 196 -3.63 15.96 -7.41
CA LEU A 196 -4.62 15.47 -8.38
C LEU A 196 -4.00 15.41 -9.79
N HIS A 197 -4.16 14.27 -10.48
CA HIS A 197 -3.65 14.03 -11.83
C HIS A 197 -4.68 13.29 -12.69
N TYR A 198 -4.48 13.29 -14.02
CA TYR A 198 -5.38 12.61 -14.97
C TYR A 198 -5.59 11.12 -14.64
N HIS A 199 -4.54 10.46 -14.14
CA HIS A 199 -4.57 9.07 -13.67
C HIS A 199 -4.50 8.92 -12.14
N LEU A 200 -4.56 9.98 -11.33
CA LEU A 200 -4.53 9.89 -9.87
C LEU A 200 -5.64 10.75 -9.26
N LEU A 201 -6.64 10.10 -8.67
CA LEU A 201 -7.77 10.74 -8.05
C LEU A 201 -7.59 10.86 -6.55
N ARG A 202 -8.04 11.99 -6.01
CA ARG A 202 -8.09 12.29 -4.58
C ARG A 202 -9.47 12.81 -4.19
N PRO A 203 -9.90 12.71 -2.92
CA PRO A 203 -11.21 13.18 -2.50
C PRO A 203 -11.41 14.68 -2.79
N PHE A 204 -12.68 15.10 -2.88
CA PHE A 204 -13.03 16.51 -2.82
C PHE A 204 -12.81 17.01 -1.39
N GLY A 205 -11.97 18.03 -1.24
CA GLY A 205 -11.76 18.71 0.04
C GLY A 205 -12.89 19.70 0.38
N GLY A 206 -12.95 20.08 1.66
CA GLY A 206 -13.90 21.06 2.21
C GLY A 206 -15.01 20.46 3.08
N HIS A 207 -15.59 21.28 3.96
CA HIS A 207 -16.53 20.82 4.99
C HIS A 207 -17.99 20.68 4.53
N GLN A 208 -18.40 21.40 3.48
CA GLN A 208 -19.78 21.38 2.96
C GLN A 208 -19.81 20.82 1.54
N LEU A 209 -19.67 19.50 1.45
CA LEU A 209 -19.76 18.77 0.19
C LEU A 209 -21.22 18.51 -0.18
N ASP A 210 -21.56 18.77 -1.45
CA ASP A 210 -22.82 18.34 -2.05
C ASP A 210 -22.90 16.80 -2.13
N GLN A 211 -24.11 16.27 -2.41
CA GLN A 211 -24.35 14.83 -2.45
C GLN A 211 -23.46 14.10 -3.47
N LEU A 212 -23.14 14.76 -4.58
CA LEU A 212 -22.31 14.23 -5.65
C LEU A 212 -20.88 14.01 -5.17
N LYS A 213 -20.27 15.03 -4.53
CA LYS A 213 -18.92 14.94 -3.98
C LYS A 213 -18.86 13.96 -2.80
N ARG A 214 -19.89 13.91 -1.95
CA ARG A 214 -19.98 12.93 -0.84
C ARG A 214 -19.99 11.49 -1.35
N THR A 215 -20.80 11.21 -2.38
CA THR A 215 -20.90 9.88 -2.98
C THR A 215 -19.57 9.47 -3.60
N PHE A 216 -18.92 10.38 -4.32
CA PHE A 216 -17.57 10.15 -4.85
C PHE A 216 -16.55 9.87 -3.73
N ASN A 217 -16.49 10.72 -2.70
CA ASN A 217 -15.54 10.54 -1.59
C ASN A 217 -15.77 9.20 -0.89
N TYR A 218 -17.02 8.80 -0.65
CA TYR A 218 -17.33 7.49 -0.05
C TYR A 218 -16.80 6.32 -0.90
N ARG A 219 -17.03 6.33 -2.22
CA ARG A 219 -16.50 5.29 -3.12
C ARG A 219 -14.97 5.28 -3.14
N LEU A 220 -14.35 6.47 -3.21
CA LEU A 220 -12.90 6.61 -3.18
C LEU A 220 -12.31 6.07 -1.87
N THR A 221 -12.90 6.39 -0.72
CA THR A 221 -12.48 5.87 0.59
C THR A 221 -12.56 4.34 0.64
N ARG A 222 -13.62 3.73 0.07
CA ARG A 222 -13.72 2.26 -0.02
C ARG A 222 -12.58 1.65 -0.83
N ALA A 223 -12.19 2.26 -1.94
CA ALA A 223 -11.06 1.80 -2.75
C ALA A 223 -9.71 2.04 -2.04
N ARG A 224 -9.53 3.18 -1.35
CA ARG A 224 -8.34 3.47 -0.55
C ARG A 224 -8.12 2.50 0.60
N ARG A 225 -9.18 1.97 1.20
CA ARG A 225 -9.08 1.05 2.35
C ARG A 225 -8.17 -0.15 2.08
N PHE A 226 -8.01 -0.58 0.82
CA PHE A 226 -7.13 -1.70 0.47
C PHE A 226 -5.66 -1.45 0.82
N VAL A 227 -5.11 -0.25 0.53
CA VAL A 227 -3.70 0.05 0.88
C VAL A 227 -3.52 0.19 2.39
N GLU A 228 -4.48 0.81 3.08
CA GLU A 228 -4.48 0.92 4.54
C GLU A 228 -4.52 -0.46 5.22
N CYS A 229 -5.40 -1.35 4.75
CA CYS A 229 -5.48 -2.72 5.22
C CYS A 229 -4.22 -3.53 4.89
N ALA A 230 -3.63 -3.37 3.70
CA ALA A 230 -2.39 -4.06 3.33
C ALA A 230 -1.23 -3.69 4.26
N PHE A 231 -1.14 -2.42 4.66
CA PHE A 231 -0.19 -1.99 5.69
C PHE A 231 -0.49 -2.57 7.07
N GLY A 232 -1.77 -2.69 7.45
CA GLY A 232 -2.18 -3.37 8.68
C GLY A 232 -1.79 -4.85 8.68
N ILE A 233 -2.04 -5.56 7.58
CA ILE A 233 -1.64 -6.96 7.37
C ILE A 233 -0.12 -7.10 7.49
N LEU A 234 0.63 -6.22 6.84
CA LEU A 234 2.09 -6.19 6.89
C LEU A 234 2.60 -6.04 8.32
N SER A 235 2.09 -5.05 9.07
CA SER A 235 2.52 -4.80 10.45
C SER A 235 2.15 -5.95 11.40
N ASN A 236 0.95 -6.49 11.28
CA ASN A 236 0.48 -7.57 12.16
C ASN A 236 1.17 -8.91 11.88
N LYS A 237 1.50 -9.20 10.62
CA LYS A 237 2.23 -10.41 10.23
C LYS A 237 3.71 -10.32 10.65
N TRP A 238 4.33 -9.17 10.45
CA TRP A 238 5.75 -8.94 10.75
C TRP A 238 5.88 -7.97 11.92
N ARG A 239 5.93 -8.50 13.15
CA ARG A 239 5.92 -7.66 14.36
C ARG A 239 7.13 -6.72 14.49
N ILE A 240 8.16 -6.88 13.67
CA ILE A 240 9.26 -5.91 13.55
C ILE A 240 8.76 -4.47 13.30
N PHE A 241 7.60 -4.30 12.66
CA PHE A 241 7.00 -2.98 12.41
C PHE A 241 6.32 -2.34 13.62
N HIS A 242 6.00 -3.11 14.69
CA HIS A 242 5.35 -2.56 15.90
C HIS A 242 6.32 -1.83 16.84
N ARG A 243 7.62 -1.87 16.56
CA ARG A 243 8.64 -1.19 17.35
C ARG A 243 9.55 -0.34 16.46
N PRO A 244 10.20 0.69 17.01
CA PRO A 244 11.27 1.38 16.30
C PRO A 244 12.38 0.42 15.91
N MET A 245 12.75 0.38 14.63
CA MET A 245 13.84 -0.45 14.14
C MET A 245 15.19 0.11 14.61
N ASN A 246 16.01 -0.75 15.21
CA ASN A 246 17.34 -0.42 15.71
C ASN A 246 18.43 -1.03 14.83
N VAL A 247 18.45 -0.61 13.57
CA VAL A 247 19.43 -1.03 12.55
C VAL A 247 19.78 0.18 11.68
N SER A 248 20.77 0.04 10.80
CA SER A 248 21.07 1.10 9.82
C SER A 248 19.86 1.37 8.92
N ILE A 249 19.81 2.57 8.32
CA ILE A 249 18.75 2.96 7.38
C ILE A 249 18.73 1.99 6.20
N ASP A 250 19.89 1.68 5.62
CA ASP A 250 20.00 0.71 4.52
C ASP A 250 19.40 -0.66 4.87
N LEU A 251 19.70 -1.17 6.07
CA LEU A 251 19.15 -2.45 6.51
C LEU A 251 17.64 -2.34 6.79
N THR A 252 17.16 -1.20 7.27
CA THR A 252 15.72 -0.94 7.42
C THR A 252 15.03 -1.01 6.05
N VAL A 253 15.60 -0.36 5.03
CA VAL A 253 15.09 -0.40 3.65
C VAL A 253 15.02 -1.85 3.14
N ASP A 254 16.11 -2.61 3.31
CA ASP A 254 16.19 -4.02 2.90
C ASP A 254 15.11 -4.87 3.61
N ILE A 255 14.91 -4.69 4.92
CA ILE A 255 13.89 -5.41 5.70
C ILE A 255 12.49 -5.07 5.21
N VAL A 256 12.16 -3.79 5.04
CA VAL A 256 10.82 -3.34 4.63
C VAL A 256 10.47 -3.91 3.26
N LYS A 257 11.38 -3.78 2.30
CA LYS A 257 11.23 -4.34 0.95
C LYS A 257 11.01 -5.85 0.98
N THR A 258 11.82 -6.56 1.76
CA THR A 258 11.72 -8.01 1.95
C THR A 258 10.36 -8.42 2.52
N CYS A 259 9.87 -7.75 3.55
CA CYS A 259 8.56 -8.04 4.13
C CYS A 259 7.41 -7.81 3.14
N CYS A 260 7.48 -6.77 2.30
CA CYS A 260 6.47 -6.49 1.28
C CYS A 260 6.42 -7.60 0.21
N VAL A 261 7.58 -8.02 -0.30
CA VAL A 261 7.62 -9.09 -1.32
C VAL A 261 7.24 -10.46 -0.75
N LEU A 262 7.63 -10.74 0.51
CA LEU A 262 7.20 -11.95 1.21
C LEU A 262 5.69 -11.98 1.46
N GLN A 263 5.05 -10.82 1.70
CA GLN A 263 3.60 -10.77 1.84
C GLN A 263 2.90 -11.21 0.56
N ASN A 264 3.29 -10.64 -0.60
CA ASN A 264 2.75 -11.04 -1.90
C ASN A 264 3.04 -12.52 -2.20
N PHE A 265 4.23 -13.00 -1.85
CA PHE A 265 4.60 -14.42 -1.96
C PHE A 265 3.61 -15.31 -1.20
N ILE A 266 3.40 -15.01 0.08
CA ILE A 266 2.50 -15.80 0.92
C ILE A 266 1.06 -15.73 0.39
N HIS A 267 0.57 -14.55 -0.01
CA HIS A 267 -0.79 -14.40 -0.55
C HIS A 267 -1.04 -15.29 -1.77
N LYS A 268 -0.07 -15.36 -2.69
CA LYS A 268 -0.16 -16.20 -3.89
C LYS A 268 -0.01 -17.70 -3.62
N GLN A 269 0.63 -18.10 -2.53
CA GLN A 269 0.78 -19.51 -2.14
C GLN A 269 -0.45 -20.02 -1.37
N GLU A 270 -1.03 -19.18 -0.51
CA GLU A 270 -2.13 -19.58 0.38
C GLU A 270 -3.51 -19.35 -0.23
N ASN A 271 -3.61 -18.90 -1.50
CA ASN A 271 -4.86 -18.40 -2.10
C ASN A 271 -5.60 -17.46 -1.14
N PHE A 272 -4.87 -16.49 -0.59
CA PHE A 272 -5.32 -15.71 0.54
C PHE A 272 -6.67 -15.03 0.25
N GLN A 273 -7.73 -15.53 0.87
CA GLN A 273 -9.07 -14.94 0.83
C GLN A 273 -9.30 -14.27 2.18
N PHE A 274 -9.35 -12.94 2.18
CA PHE A 274 -9.98 -12.26 3.31
C PHE A 274 -11.44 -12.70 3.31
N HIS A 275 -11.85 -13.49 4.30
CA HIS A 275 -13.27 -13.58 4.62
C HIS A 275 -13.68 -12.16 4.98
N ASN A 276 -14.46 -11.53 4.10
CA ASN A 276 -15.22 -10.35 4.46
C ASN A 276 -15.89 -10.70 5.79
N ALA A 277 -15.47 -10.03 6.87
CA ALA A 277 -16.30 -9.95 8.06
C ALA A 277 -17.60 -9.33 7.55
N SER A 278 -18.55 -10.21 7.30
CA SER A 278 -19.89 -9.94 6.79
C SER A 278 -20.48 -8.74 7.52
N GLU A 279 -20.96 -7.77 6.75
CA GLU A 279 -22.22 -7.06 7.01
C GLU A 279 -22.43 -6.43 8.40
N ASN A 280 -21.37 -6.07 9.09
CA ASN A 280 -21.44 -5.15 10.21
C ASN A 280 -20.72 -3.86 9.82
N GLU A 281 -21.48 -2.95 9.19
CA GLU A 281 -21.26 -1.50 9.31
C GLU A 281 -21.45 -1.08 10.78
N SER A 282 -20.57 -1.58 11.65
CA SER A 282 -20.27 -0.99 12.93
C SER A 282 -18.88 -0.40 12.78
N THR A 283 -18.84 0.93 12.71
CA THR A 283 -17.73 1.80 13.12
C THR A 283 -16.55 1.03 13.74
N LEU A 284 -15.65 0.54 12.88
CA LEU A 284 -14.30 0.24 13.32
C LEU A 284 -13.54 1.57 13.26
N ASP A 285 -13.84 2.42 14.23
CA ASP A 285 -12.83 3.28 14.86
C ASP A 285 -11.83 2.33 15.55
N SER A 286 -11.08 1.60 14.75
CA SER A 286 -9.77 1.14 15.14
C SER A 286 -8.87 2.21 14.58
N GLU A 287 -8.32 3.05 15.45
CA GLU A 287 -7.15 3.86 15.13
C GLU A 287 -6.12 2.93 14.48
N SER A 288 -6.17 2.85 13.16
CA SER A 288 -5.03 2.42 12.39
C SER A 288 -4.00 3.48 12.73
N GLU A 289 -2.94 3.13 13.46
CA GLU A 289 -1.74 3.97 13.57
C GLU A 289 -1.04 4.10 12.20
N LEU A 290 -1.79 4.24 11.10
CA LEU A 290 -1.35 4.85 9.88
C LEU A 290 -1.27 6.34 10.15
N ILE A 291 -0.05 6.76 10.41
CA ILE A 291 0.26 8.15 10.69
C ILE A 291 0.22 8.87 9.33
N GLN A 292 -0.92 9.52 9.05
CA GLN A 292 -1.11 10.38 7.88
C GLN A 292 -0.02 11.44 7.84
N LEU A 293 0.63 11.68 6.70
CA LEU A 293 1.73 12.63 6.59
C LEU A 293 1.25 14.10 6.56
N PRO A 294 2.14 15.09 6.78
CA PRO A 294 1.76 16.49 6.74
C PRO A 294 1.23 16.89 5.37
N ILE A 295 0.04 17.50 5.35
CA ILE A 295 -0.55 18.07 4.14
C ILE A 295 0.21 19.35 3.79
N THR A 296 0.96 19.37 2.69
CA THR A 296 1.40 20.63 2.07
C THR A 296 0.29 21.14 1.14
N ASN A 297 0.25 22.45 0.84
CA ASN A 297 -0.75 23.06 -0.03
C ASN A 297 -0.89 22.26 -1.33
N ALA A 298 -1.95 21.45 -1.39
CA ALA A 298 -2.07 20.43 -2.41
C ALA A 298 -2.28 21.13 -3.76
N VAL A 299 -1.30 20.99 -4.68
CA VAL A 299 -1.28 21.68 -5.97
C VAL A 299 -2.62 21.50 -6.69
N ARG A 300 -3.21 22.60 -7.20
CA ARG A 300 -4.45 22.54 -7.98
C ARG A 300 -4.21 21.63 -9.18
N GLY A 301 -5.00 20.57 -9.30
CA GLY A 301 -4.93 19.66 -10.45
C GLY A 301 -5.19 20.41 -11.76
N SER A 302 -4.71 19.86 -12.88
CA SER A 302 -5.00 20.41 -14.20
C SER A 302 -6.50 20.42 -14.50
N LEU A 303 -6.92 21.19 -15.51
CA LEU A 303 -8.32 21.20 -15.94
C LEU A 303 -8.81 19.77 -16.27
N ALA A 304 -8.00 19.01 -17.01
CA ALA A 304 -8.28 17.62 -17.35
C ALA A 304 -8.41 16.72 -16.11
N ALA A 305 -7.53 16.86 -15.12
CA ALA A 305 -7.58 16.05 -13.90
C ALA A 305 -8.85 16.34 -13.06
N ASN A 306 -9.26 17.62 -12.97
CA ASN A 306 -10.51 17.98 -12.32
C ASN A 306 -11.73 17.47 -13.09
N GLU A 307 -11.68 17.53 -14.42
CA GLU A 307 -12.75 17.03 -15.28
C GLU A 307 -12.94 15.52 -15.12
N VAL A 308 -11.86 14.72 -15.14
CA VAL A 308 -11.93 13.27 -14.89
C VAL A 308 -12.59 13.00 -13.53
N ARG A 309 -12.13 13.66 -12.46
CA ARG A 309 -12.70 13.48 -11.12
C ARG A 309 -14.19 13.83 -11.08
N ASN A 310 -14.59 14.95 -11.71
CA ASN A 310 -15.99 15.36 -11.77
C ASN A 310 -16.85 14.37 -12.56
N ARG A 311 -16.35 13.82 -13.66
CA ARG A 311 -17.05 12.80 -14.46
C ARG A 311 -17.24 11.50 -13.68
N PHE A 312 -16.23 11.04 -12.95
CA PHE A 312 -16.40 9.90 -12.02
C PHE A 312 -17.47 10.20 -10.96
N ALA A 313 -17.46 11.41 -10.39
CA ALA A 313 -18.45 11.80 -9.39
C ALA A 313 -19.88 11.83 -9.96
N GLN A 314 -20.07 12.29 -11.20
CA GLN A 314 -21.34 12.22 -11.91
C GLN A 314 -21.76 10.78 -12.19
N TYR A 315 -20.83 9.94 -12.66
CA TYR A 315 -21.08 8.52 -12.92
C TYR A 315 -21.58 7.77 -11.68
N PHE A 316 -21.03 8.05 -10.49
CA PHE A 316 -21.47 7.39 -9.26
C PHE A 316 -22.88 7.77 -8.81
N VAL A 317 -23.43 8.89 -9.29
CA VAL A 317 -24.78 9.36 -8.96
C VAL A 317 -25.79 9.03 -10.08
N SER A 318 -25.33 8.61 -11.27
CA SER A 318 -26.24 8.31 -12.38
C SER A 318 -27.15 7.12 -12.04
N ASN A 319 -28.36 7.13 -12.61
CA ASN A 319 -29.45 6.21 -12.27
C ASN A 319 -29.09 4.71 -12.41
N THR A 320 -28.10 4.37 -13.23
CA THR A 320 -27.55 3.01 -13.37
C THR A 320 -26.84 2.51 -12.11
N ASN A 321 -26.21 3.38 -11.31
CA ASN A 321 -25.53 3.00 -10.06
C ASN A 321 -26.40 3.17 -8.80
N LEU A 322 -27.48 3.96 -8.88
CA LEU A 322 -28.43 4.12 -7.78
C LEU A 322 -29.18 2.82 -7.48
N GLN A 323 -29.50 2.00 -8.49
CA GLN A 323 -30.14 0.70 -8.26
C GLN A 323 -29.25 -0.24 -7.42
N THR A 324 -27.94 -0.26 -7.67
CA THR A 324 -26.96 -1.00 -6.85
C THR A 324 -26.79 -0.40 -5.46
N PHE A 325 -26.94 0.93 -5.33
CA PHE A 325 -26.88 1.64 -4.05
C PHE A 325 -28.08 1.32 -3.14
N PHE A 326 -29.29 1.25 -3.70
CA PHE A 326 -30.52 0.91 -2.96
C PHE A 326 -30.59 -0.56 -2.56
N PHE A 327 -30.07 -1.48 -3.38
CA PHE A 327 -29.99 -2.90 -3.00
C PHE A 327 -29.01 -3.17 -1.83
N SER A 328 -27.97 -2.33 -1.66
CA SER A 328 -27.04 -2.43 -0.52
C SER A 328 -27.58 -1.80 0.78
N PHE A 329 -28.60 -0.95 0.71
CA PHE A 329 -29.23 -0.30 1.86
C PHE A 329 -30.70 -0.74 1.99
N GLY A 330 -30.91 -2.04 2.24
CA GLY A 330 -32.18 -2.54 2.72
C GLY A 330 -32.41 -2.13 4.18
N ASN A 331 -33.39 -1.24 4.40
CA ASN A 331 -34.01 -0.90 5.69
C ASN A 331 -33.09 -0.41 6.82
N ARG A 332 -32.62 0.85 6.76
CA ARG A 332 -32.30 1.59 7.99
C ARG A 332 -32.87 3.01 7.98
N ASP A 333 -33.48 3.35 9.11
CA ASP A 333 -34.29 4.53 9.42
C ASP A 333 -33.52 5.87 9.18
N PRO A 334 -34.14 6.92 8.61
CA PRO A 334 -33.46 8.19 8.28
C PRO A 334 -32.93 9.01 9.47
N ALA A 335 -33.10 8.55 10.72
CA ALA A 335 -32.83 9.33 11.92
C ALA A 335 -31.36 9.33 12.40
N ASN A 336 -30.47 8.50 11.85
CA ASN A 336 -29.10 8.32 12.35
C ASN A 336 -28.02 9.20 11.69
N PHE A 337 -28.39 10.16 10.82
CA PHE A 337 -27.43 11.02 10.10
C PHE A 337 -26.82 12.18 10.92
N LYS A 338 -26.95 12.17 12.25
CA LYS A 338 -26.40 13.20 13.15
C LYS A 338 -25.42 12.61 14.17
N ARG A 339 -24.19 12.36 13.72
CA ARG A 339 -22.93 12.39 14.51
C ARG A 339 -21.81 12.00 13.54
N PHE A 340 -20.56 12.32 13.87
CA PHE A 340 -19.34 12.14 13.05
C PHE A 340 -19.00 13.30 12.11
N ALA A 341 -18.65 14.42 12.74
CA ALA A 341 -17.70 15.39 12.22
C ALA A 341 -16.75 15.71 13.37
N PHE A 342 -15.57 15.09 13.41
CA PHE A 342 -14.33 15.58 14.01
C PHE A 342 -13.16 14.81 13.42
#